data_AF-A0AAV9I6U8-F1
#
_entry.id   AF-A0AAV9I6U8-F1
#
_cell.length_a   1.000
_cell.length_b   1.000
_cell.length_c   1.000
_cell.angle_alpha   90.00
_cell.angle_beta   90.00
_cell.angle_gamma   90.00
#
_symmetry.space_group_name_H-M   'P 1'
#
loop_
_entity.id
_entity.type
_entity.pdbx_description
1 polymer ?
#
loop_
_entity_poly.entity_id
_entity_poly.type
_entity_poly.pdbx_seq_one_letter_code
_entity_poly.pdbx_strand_id
1 'polypeptide(L)'
;MTLFLSPCLFRHCFFYSLISKPRCLRSVMSQDALVGRNAVFAQTMLRIKDPEKSKDFYENKLGMKLLTRLDFPSLTFSLYFFAYTQDNPPNMDESQSERAKWLWSLRYPTLELTHNWGTEKNPTFRYHNGNDDPKGFGYIGFNVNDVQQAVEALKKYNVPVICTRESKSAQVAYVADPDGYWIQLMSRKPSSCSLSIEQTLVGKDPLLSHTMYRIKDPIKSRRFYETGLGMQLIARLDYPEENISHYYYGYTDGTIPSSFRSDKERMEFLRGTRFPTVVLEHRWGTESDDSIRYHNGNVEPRGFGHIGLIVDDIYRACESLEKAGYKLVRKPGPFQDVGEIAFVADPDGYWVELIKRSSTMY
;
A
#
# COMPACT_ATOMS: atom_id res chain seq x y z
N MET A 1 -47.88 75.90 -8.05
CA MET A 1 -48.31 74.82 -7.13
C MET A 1 -47.10 73.92 -6.89
N THR A 2 -46.61 73.90 -5.65
CA THR A 2 -46.01 72.78 -4.87
C THR A 2 -45.01 71.82 -5.55
N LEU A 3 -43.90 71.34 -4.97
CA LEU A 3 -43.12 71.46 -3.70
C LEU A 3 -41.87 70.56 -3.97
N PHE A 4 -40.62 70.99 -3.74
CA PHE A 4 -39.70 70.52 -2.67
C PHE A 4 -39.62 68.98 -2.47
N LEU A 5 -38.47 68.27 -2.58
CA LEU A 5 -37.26 68.33 -1.72
C LEU A 5 -36.02 67.63 -2.34
N SER A 6 -34.86 68.15 -1.94
CA SER A 6 -33.44 67.85 -2.26
C SER A 6 -32.83 66.82 -1.25
N PRO A 7 -31.49 66.59 -1.09
CA PRO A 7 -30.29 66.95 -1.90
C PRO A 7 -29.18 65.85 -1.98
N CYS A 8 -28.03 66.23 -2.55
CA CYS A 8 -26.65 65.76 -2.29
C CYS A 8 -26.18 64.46 -2.97
N LEU A 9 -24.94 64.32 -3.50
CA LEU A 9 -23.73 65.14 -3.38
C LEU A 9 -22.76 64.83 -4.54
N PHE A 10 -22.09 65.88 -5.02
CA PHE A 10 -20.97 65.90 -5.96
C PHE A 10 -19.67 65.36 -5.35
N ARG A 11 -18.80 64.71 -6.15
CA ARG A 11 -17.35 64.96 -6.36
C ARG A 11 -16.69 63.74 -7.02
N HIS A 12 -16.30 63.76 -8.29
CA HIS A 12 -15.08 64.29 -8.93
C HIS A 12 -13.73 63.60 -8.60
N CYS A 13 -13.10 63.12 -9.69
CA CYS A 13 -11.67 62.84 -9.92
C CYS A 13 -11.10 61.57 -9.23
N PHE A 14 -10.28 60.71 -9.83
CA PHE A 14 -9.15 60.88 -10.75
C PHE A 14 -8.84 59.53 -11.45
N PHE A 15 -8.38 59.53 -12.71
CA PHE A 15 -7.85 58.36 -13.41
C PHE A 15 -6.45 58.00 -12.86
N TYR A 16 -6.27 56.78 -12.35
CA TYR A 16 -4.96 56.13 -12.22
C TYR A 16 -5.01 54.73 -12.81
N SER A 17 -4.11 54.50 -13.76
CA SER A 17 -3.81 53.20 -14.37
C SER A 17 -3.28 52.24 -13.31
N LEU A 18 -3.94 51.09 -13.14
CA LEU A 18 -3.40 49.91 -12.47
C LEU A 18 -3.72 48.69 -13.33
N ILE A 19 -2.72 48.24 -14.08
CA ILE A 19 -2.66 46.93 -14.70
C ILE A 19 -2.73 45.90 -13.56
N SER A 20 -3.89 45.25 -13.40
CA SER A 20 -4.06 44.14 -12.47
C SER A 20 -3.34 42.92 -13.03
N LYS A 21 -2.23 42.52 -12.38
CA LYS A 21 -1.64 41.20 -12.59
C LYS A 21 -2.71 40.13 -12.29
N PRO A 22 -2.83 39.07 -13.11
CA PRO A 22 -3.75 37.99 -12.79
C PRO A 22 -3.30 37.37 -11.46
N ARG A 23 -4.19 37.37 -10.46
CA ARG A 23 -4.01 36.54 -9.27
C ARG A 23 -3.98 35.09 -9.75
N CYS A 24 -2.77 34.55 -9.84
CA CYS A 24 -2.56 33.12 -9.92
C CYS A 24 -3.34 32.52 -8.75
N LEU A 25 -4.41 31.79 -9.05
CA LEU A 25 -5.08 30.91 -8.11
C LEU A 25 -4.01 29.96 -7.59
N ARG A 26 -3.46 30.28 -6.41
CA ARG A 26 -2.74 29.30 -5.62
C ARG A 26 -3.75 28.20 -5.34
N SER A 27 -3.64 27.13 -6.12
CA SER A 27 -4.00 25.78 -5.68
C SER A 27 -3.68 25.69 -4.18
N VAL A 28 -4.67 25.30 -3.39
CA VAL A 28 -4.46 24.91 -2.00
C VAL A 28 -3.50 23.71 -2.05
N MET A 29 -2.20 23.98 -2.11
CA MET A 29 -1.17 22.98 -1.88
C MET A 29 -1.47 22.47 -0.48
N SER A 30 -1.85 21.20 -0.37
CA SER A 30 -1.96 20.53 0.92
C SER A 30 -0.70 20.82 1.71
N GLN A 31 -0.82 21.03 3.02
CA GLN A 31 0.35 21.02 3.90
C GLN A 31 1.23 19.82 3.51
N ASP A 32 2.54 20.06 3.37
CA ASP A 32 3.47 19.00 3.02
C ASP A 32 3.25 17.82 3.99
N ALA A 33 3.01 16.62 3.46
CA ALA A 33 2.88 15.43 4.29
C ALA A 33 4.11 15.30 5.19
N LEU A 34 3.95 14.72 6.38
CA LEU A 34 5.04 14.65 7.36
C LEU A 34 6.24 13.86 6.82
N VAL A 35 5.99 12.84 5.98
CA VAL A 35 7.04 12.07 5.28
C VAL A 35 7.65 12.75 4.05
N GLY A 36 7.20 13.94 3.69
CA GLY A 36 7.63 14.67 2.48
C GLY A 36 6.76 14.41 1.24
N ARG A 37 7.16 14.98 0.10
CA ARG A 37 6.32 15.05 -1.11
C ARG A 37 6.43 13.87 -2.07
N ASN A 38 7.55 13.16 -2.06
CA ASN A 38 7.84 12.11 -3.03
C ASN A 38 7.88 10.73 -2.36
N ALA A 39 7.05 10.48 -1.35
CA ALA A 39 6.96 9.14 -0.77
C ALA A 39 6.41 8.14 -1.81
N VAL A 40 6.94 6.92 -1.81
CA VAL A 40 6.54 5.84 -2.72
C VAL A 40 6.21 4.62 -1.90
N PHE A 41 5.06 3.99 -2.16
CA PHE A 41 4.74 2.68 -1.58
C PHE A 41 5.69 1.64 -2.20
N ALA A 42 6.64 1.18 -1.39
CA ALA A 42 7.77 0.38 -1.83
C ALA A 42 7.55 -1.11 -1.64
N GLN A 43 6.98 -1.54 -0.50
CA GLN A 43 6.82 -2.97 -0.26
C GLN A 43 5.75 -3.34 0.75
N THR A 44 5.28 -4.57 0.64
CA THR A 44 4.51 -5.26 1.68
C THR A 44 5.32 -6.44 2.17
N MET A 45 5.57 -6.50 3.48
CA MET A 45 6.42 -7.53 4.08
C MET A 45 5.60 -8.63 4.76
N LEU A 46 5.83 -9.87 4.35
CA LEU A 46 5.30 -11.08 4.98
C LEU A 46 6.43 -11.96 5.49
N ARG A 47 6.28 -12.53 6.69
CA ARG A 47 7.19 -13.57 7.17
C ARG A 47 6.76 -14.92 6.66
N ILE A 48 7.72 -15.68 6.12
CA ILE A 48 7.47 -16.97 5.48
C ILE A 48 8.32 -18.06 6.13
N LYS A 49 7.74 -19.26 6.23
CA LYS A 49 8.39 -20.40 6.87
C LYS A 49 9.46 -21.02 5.99
N ASP A 50 9.18 -21.16 4.70
CA ASP A 50 9.97 -21.96 3.76
C ASP A 50 10.11 -21.19 2.43
N PRO A 51 11.30 -20.61 2.15
CA PRO A 51 11.50 -19.75 0.99
C PRO A 51 11.33 -20.46 -0.33
N GLU A 52 11.58 -21.77 -0.42
CA GLU A 52 11.43 -22.52 -1.66
C GLU A 52 9.94 -22.69 -2.02
N LYS A 53 9.10 -22.97 -1.03
CA LYS A 53 7.64 -23.06 -1.23
C LYS A 53 7.04 -21.73 -1.60
N SER A 54 7.45 -20.65 -0.92
CA SER A 54 6.95 -19.31 -1.22
C SER A 54 7.45 -18.82 -2.58
N LYS A 55 8.71 -19.09 -2.95
CA LYS A 55 9.24 -18.80 -4.29
C LYS A 55 8.45 -19.54 -5.37
N ASP A 56 8.21 -20.85 -5.21
CA ASP A 56 7.39 -21.61 -6.15
C ASP A 56 5.98 -21.02 -6.30
N PHE A 57 5.36 -20.60 -5.20
CA PHE A 57 4.05 -19.97 -5.23
C PHE A 57 4.04 -18.62 -5.94
N TYR A 58 4.88 -17.67 -5.52
CA TYR A 58 4.84 -16.30 -6.04
C TYR A 58 5.45 -16.18 -7.44
N GLU A 59 6.53 -16.92 -7.73
CA GLU A 59 7.19 -16.88 -9.04
C GLU A 59 6.54 -17.84 -10.04
N ASN A 60 6.52 -19.14 -9.75
CA ASN A 60 6.06 -20.11 -10.75
C ASN A 60 4.53 -20.09 -10.93
N LYS A 61 3.76 -19.97 -9.84
CA LYS A 61 2.28 -20.06 -9.90
C LYS A 61 1.60 -18.70 -10.12
N LEU A 62 2.11 -17.63 -9.51
CA LEU A 62 1.57 -16.28 -9.68
C LEU A 62 2.33 -15.43 -10.70
N GLY A 63 3.50 -15.87 -11.19
CA GLY A 63 4.22 -15.21 -12.28
C GLY A 63 5.01 -13.96 -11.88
N MET A 64 5.27 -13.74 -10.59
CA MET A 64 6.13 -12.63 -10.15
C MET A 64 7.59 -12.94 -10.49
N LYS A 65 8.41 -11.91 -10.70
CA LYS A 65 9.86 -12.06 -10.87
C LYS A 65 10.55 -11.89 -9.52
N LEU A 66 11.42 -12.83 -9.12
CA LEU A 66 12.37 -12.58 -8.04
C LEU A 66 13.36 -11.50 -8.48
N LEU A 67 13.34 -10.35 -7.80
CA LEU A 67 14.21 -9.22 -8.09
C LEU A 67 15.57 -9.38 -7.42
N THR A 68 15.57 -9.62 -6.11
CA THR A 68 16.81 -9.70 -5.33
C THR A 68 16.59 -10.45 -4.02
N ARG A 69 17.67 -10.98 -3.45
CA ARG A 69 17.72 -11.63 -2.13
C ARG A 69 18.74 -10.96 -1.21
N LEU A 70 18.33 -10.41 -0.08
CA LEU A 70 19.26 -9.79 0.87
C LEU A 70 19.45 -10.72 2.08
N ASP A 71 20.69 -11.09 2.40
CA ASP A 71 21.04 -12.02 3.47
C ASP A 71 21.63 -11.27 4.66
N PHE A 72 21.20 -11.63 5.87
CA PHE A 72 21.67 -11.03 7.11
C PHE A 72 22.15 -12.13 8.07
N PRO A 73 23.34 -12.73 7.84
CA PRO A 73 23.80 -13.89 8.62
C PRO A 73 23.93 -13.62 10.12
N SER A 74 24.35 -12.41 10.50
CA SER A 74 24.46 -11.98 11.90
C SER A 74 23.12 -11.91 12.62
N LEU A 75 22.01 -11.79 11.88
CA LEU A 75 20.65 -11.74 12.39
C LEU A 75 19.83 -12.99 12.02
N THR A 76 20.45 -13.96 11.33
CA THR A 76 19.87 -15.24 10.95
C THR A 76 18.56 -15.14 10.15
N PHE A 77 18.51 -14.24 9.17
CA PHE A 77 17.36 -14.17 8.25
C PHE A 77 17.78 -13.72 6.84
N SER A 78 16.87 -13.95 5.89
CA SER A 78 16.97 -13.51 4.49
C SER A 78 15.69 -12.78 4.07
N LEU A 79 15.83 -11.81 3.17
CA LEU A 79 14.74 -11.09 2.51
C LEU A 79 14.71 -11.47 1.03
N TYR A 80 13.52 -11.65 0.47
CA TYR A 80 13.30 -11.93 -0.95
C TYR A 80 12.30 -10.94 -1.50
N PHE A 81 12.64 -10.24 -2.56
CA PHE A 81 11.79 -9.20 -3.15
C PHE A 81 11.24 -9.65 -4.48
N PHE A 82 9.92 -9.67 -4.61
CA PHE A 82 9.21 -10.05 -5.83
C PHE A 82 8.42 -8.88 -6.40
N ALA A 83 8.34 -8.77 -7.73
CA ALA A 83 7.42 -7.84 -8.39
C ALA A 83 6.98 -8.34 -9.76
N TYR A 84 5.89 -7.76 -10.29
CA TYR A 84 5.63 -7.80 -11.72
C TYR A 84 6.31 -6.61 -12.38
N THR A 85 7.34 -6.88 -13.17
CA THR A 85 8.13 -5.83 -13.83
C THR A 85 8.78 -6.36 -15.10
N GLN A 86 9.11 -5.45 -16.00
CA GLN A 86 9.97 -5.70 -17.16
C GLN A 86 11.43 -5.28 -16.90
N ASP A 87 11.70 -4.68 -15.74
CA ASP A 87 13.04 -4.26 -15.39
C ASP A 87 13.98 -5.47 -15.26
N ASN A 88 15.24 -5.24 -15.55
CA ASN A 88 16.31 -6.20 -15.32
C ASN A 88 16.91 -5.92 -13.94
N PRO A 89 16.66 -6.79 -12.94
CA PRO A 89 17.29 -6.65 -11.65
C PRO A 89 18.81 -6.85 -11.78
N PRO A 90 19.59 -6.27 -10.86
CA PRO A 90 21.04 -6.48 -10.79
C PRO A 90 21.38 -7.97 -10.61
N ASN A 91 22.58 -8.35 -11.05
CA ASN A 91 23.03 -9.74 -10.92
C ASN A 91 23.19 -10.10 -9.42
N MET A 92 22.78 -11.30 -9.00
CA MET A 92 22.89 -11.77 -7.61
C MET A 92 24.34 -11.83 -7.10
N ASP A 93 25.33 -11.92 -8.00
CA ASP A 93 26.76 -11.85 -7.65
C ASP A 93 27.23 -10.43 -7.30
N GLU A 94 26.44 -9.40 -7.62
CA GLU A 94 26.72 -8.04 -7.17
C GLU A 94 26.55 -7.91 -5.66
N SER A 95 27.31 -6.97 -5.07
CA SER A 95 27.24 -6.73 -3.63
C SER A 95 25.80 -6.41 -3.20
N GLN A 96 25.43 -6.89 -2.02
CA GLN A 96 24.11 -6.63 -1.44
C GLN A 96 23.80 -5.13 -1.34
N SER A 97 24.79 -4.30 -1.06
CA SER A 97 24.67 -2.83 -1.11
C SER A 97 24.23 -2.31 -2.48
N GLU A 98 24.84 -2.77 -3.58
CA GLU A 98 24.42 -2.33 -4.93
C GLU A 98 23.01 -2.82 -5.27
N ARG A 99 22.68 -4.06 -4.90
CA ARG A 99 21.35 -4.61 -5.11
C ARG A 99 20.28 -3.87 -4.30
N ALA A 100 20.61 -3.47 -3.07
CA ALA A 100 19.75 -2.65 -2.22
C ALA A 100 19.58 -1.23 -2.77
N LYS A 101 20.65 -0.59 -3.26
CA LYS A 101 20.57 0.73 -3.91
C LYS A 101 19.62 0.73 -5.11
N TRP A 102 19.67 -0.33 -5.93
CA TRP A 102 18.73 -0.50 -7.03
C TRP A 102 17.29 -0.67 -6.52
N LEU A 103 17.08 -1.54 -5.53
CA LEU A 103 15.77 -1.81 -4.94
C LEU A 103 15.12 -0.54 -4.36
N TRP A 104 15.89 0.31 -3.66
CA TRP A 104 15.42 1.57 -3.07
C TRP A 104 15.30 2.74 -4.07
N SER A 105 15.58 2.48 -5.35
CA SER A 105 15.30 3.39 -6.45
C SER A 105 13.96 3.11 -7.14
N LEU A 106 13.35 1.96 -6.87
CA LEU A 106 12.11 1.54 -7.54
C LEU A 106 10.95 2.51 -7.30
N ARG A 107 10.03 2.55 -8.27
CA ARG A 107 8.82 3.39 -8.26
C ARG A 107 7.53 2.57 -8.29
N TYR A 108 7.63 1.28 -8.02
CA TYR A 108 6.52 0.33 -7.94
C TYR A 108 6.70 -0.57 -6.71
N PRO A 109 5.62 -1.16 -6.18
CA PRO A 109 5.66 -1.95 -4.98
C PRO A 109 6.30 -3.32 -5.23
N THR A 110 6.91 -3.87 -4.20
CA THR A 110 7.41 -5.24 -4.14
C THR A 110 6.68 -6.03 -3.06
N LEU A 111 6.61 -7.34 -3.22
CA LEU A 111 6.33 -8.25 -2.12
C LEU A 111 7.67 -8.63 -1.49
N GLU A 112 7.87 -8.23 -0.24
CA GLU A 112 9.03 -8.62 0.55
C GLU A 112 8.69 -9.84 1.39
N LEU A 113 9.45 -10.91 1.25
CA LEU A 113 9.32 -12.10 2.06
C LEU A 113 10.51 -12.20 3.01
N THR A 114 10.24 -12.27 4.31
CA THR A 114 11.26 -12.49 5.34
C THR A 114 11.28 -13.93 5.78
N HIS A 115 12.40 -14.61 5.60
CA HIS A 115 12.63 -15.96 6.08
C HIS A 115 13.63 -15.94 7.24
N ASN A 116 13.19 -16.34 8.44
CA ASN A 116 14.08 -16.56 9.58
C ASN A 116 14.67 -17.97 9.48
N TRP A 117 15.99 -18.10 9.53
CA TRP A 117 16.65 -19.36 9.20
C TRP A 117 16.29 -20.48 10.17
N GLY A 118 15.99 -21.67 9.62
CA GLY A 118 15.63 -22.86 10.39
C GLY A 118 14.13 -23.02 10.62
N THR A 119 13.28 -22.03 10.33
CA THR A 119 11.82 -22.18 10.45
C THR A 119 11.27 -23.25 9.51
N GLU A 120 11.90 -23.43 8.35
CA GLU A 120 11.56 -24.44 7.33
C GLU A 120 11.73 -25.88 7.84
N LYS A 121 12.65 -26.08 8.81
CA LYS A 121 12.97 -27.39 9.39
C LYS A 121 12.06 -27.75 10.56
N ASN A 122 11.32 -26.79 11.12
CA ASN A 122 10.44 -27.03 12.24
C ASN A 122 9.02 -27.39 11.76
N PRO A 123 8.55 -28.65 11.92
CA PRO A 123 7.27 -29.08 11.38
C PRO A 123 6.07 -28.39 12.07
N THR A 124 6.19 -28.00 13.34
CA THR A 124 5.09 -27.38 14.11
C THR A 124 5.09 -25.86 14.04
N PHE A 125 6.18 -25.25 13.59
CA PHE A 125 6.26 -23.80 13.42
C PHE A 125 5.31 -23.31 12.33
N ARG A 126 4.59 -22.21 12.62
CA ARG A 126 3.77 -21.46 11.68
C ARG A 126 3.76 -19.98 12.06
N TYR A 127 3.67 -19.11 11.06
CA TYR A 127 3.36 -17.70 11.28
C TYR A 127 1.83 -17.50 11.40
N HIS A 128 1.45 -16.37 12.00
CA HIS A 128 0.07 -15.92 12.08
C HIS A 128 -0.36 -15.29 10.76
N ASN A 129 -1.37 -15.88 10.12
CA ASN A 129 -1.87 -15.44 8.81
C ASN A 129 -2.67 -14.11 8.85
N GLY A 130 -3.01 -13.61 10.05
CA GLY A 130 -3.79 -12.40 10.27
C GLY A 130 -5.31 -12.58 10.31
N ASN A 131 -5.82 -13.72 9.84
CA ASN A 131 -7.26 -14.05 9.82
C ASN A 131 -7.68 -15.02 10.93
N ASP A 132 -6.73 -15.74 11.54
CA ASP A 132 -6.91 -16.43 12.83
C ASP A 132 -7.09 -15.37 13.96
N ASP A 133 -7.70 -15.77 15.09
CA ASP A 133 -7.82 -14.89 16.25
C ASP A 133 -6.53 -14.87 17.08
N PRO A 134 -6.05 -13.69 17.53
CA PRO A 134 -6.60 -12.35 17.27
C PRO A 134 -6.32 -11.86 15.84
N LYS A 135 -7.37 -11.36 15.16
CA LYS A 135 -7.27 -10.90 13.77
C LYS A 135 -6.43 -9.63 13.63
N GLY A 136 -5.92 -9.37 12.45
CA GLY A 136 -5.29 -8.10 12.10
C GLY A 136 -5.13 -7.95 10.60
N PHE A 137 -3.96 -8.34 10.08
CA PHE A 137 -3.72 -8.44 8.64
C PHE A 137 -4.82 -9.25 7.94
N GLY A 138 -5.28 -8.75 6.79
CA GLY A 138 -6.36 -9.35 6.01
C GLY A 138 -5.82 -10.19 4.87
N TYR A 139 -5.24 -9.53 3.87
CA TYR A 139 -4.76 -10.18 2.65
C TYR A 139 -3.89 -9.22 1.82
N ILE A 140 -3.13 -9.79 0.87
CA ILE A 140 -2.63 -9.04 -0.29
C ILE A 140 -3.49 -9.33 -1.52
N GLY A 141 -3.62 -8.33 -2.38
CA GLY A 141 -4.45 -8.35 -3.56
C GLY A 141 -3.66 -8.43 -4.85
N PHE A 142 -4.17 -9.24 -5.78
CA PHE A 142 -3.67 -9.37 -7.14
C PHE A 142 -4.80 -9.12 -8.12
N ASN A 143 -4.55 -8.20 -9.04
CA ASN A 143 -5.44 -8.02 -10.17
C ASN A 143 -5.06 -9.03 -11.27
N VAL A 144 -5.98 -9.90 -11.65
CA VAL A 144 -5.84 -10.92 -12.71
C VAL A 144 -6.78 -10.59 -13.87
N ASN A 145 -6.64 -11.25 -15.02
CA ASN A 145 -7.59 -11.02 -16.12
C ASN A 145 -8.95 -11.66 -15.83
N ASP A 146 -8.91 -12.92 -15.41
CA ASP A 146 -10.09 -13.75 -15.18
C ASP A 146 -9.89 -14.53 -13.88
N VAL A 147 -10.76 -14.26 -12.90
CA VAL A 147 -10.67 -14.88 -11.58
C VAL A 147 -10.96 -16.37 -11.64
N GLN A 148 -11.91 -16.81 -12.46
CA GLN A 148 -12.27 -18.22 -12.57
C GLN A 148 -11.11 -19.01 -13.17
N GLN A 149 -10.53 -18.53 -14.28
CA GLN A 149 -9.38 -19.18 -14.91
C GLN A 149 -8.16 -19.21 -13.99
N ALA A 150 -7.88 -18.11 -13.27
CA ALA A 150 -6.79 -18.07 -12.30
C ALA A 150 -6.99 -19.10 -11.17
N VAL A 151 -8.21 -19.21 -10.64
CA VAL A 151 -8.55 -20.21 -9.60
C VAL A 151 -8.42 -21.63 -10.15
N GLU A 152 -8.91 -21.91 -11.36
CA GLU A 152 -8.78 -23.22 -12.00
C GLU A 152 -7.32 -23.60 -12.25
N ALA A 153 -6.48 -22.64 -12.67
CA ALA A 153 -5.05 -22.86 -12.82
C ALA A 153 -4.39 -23.19 -11.47
N LEU A 154 -4.67 -22.41 -10.42
CA LEU A 154 -4.11 -22.62 -9.08
C LEU A 154 -4.55 -23.95 -8.45
N LYS A 155 -5.79 -24.39 -8.71
CA LYS A 155 -6.27 -25.72 -8.28
C LYS A 155 -5.44 -26.87 -8.85
N LYS A 156 -4.93 -26.75 -10.09
CA LYS A 156 -4.04 -27.78 -10.68
C LYS A 156 -2.72 -27.94 -9.93
N TYR A 157 -2.31 -26.91 -9.17
CA TYR A 157 -1.14 -26.91 -8.31
C TYR A 157 -1.47 -27.22 -6.84
N ASN A 158 -2.69 -27.68 -6.54
CA ASN A 158 -3.18 -27.95 -5.19
C ASN A 158 -3.12 -26.72 -4.26
N VAL A 159 -3.21 -25.51 -4.81
CA VAL A 159 -3.31 -24.29 -4.00
C VAL A 159 -4.68 -24.28 -3.31
N PRO A 160 -4.74 -24.10 -1.98
CA PRO A 160 -6.02 -24.05 -1.27
C PRO A 160 -6.86 -22.85 -1.69
N VAL A 161 -8.09 -23.10 -2.13
CA VAL A 161 -9.08 -22.05 -2.37
C VAL A 161 -9.88 -21.85 -1.10
N ILE A 162 -9.81 -20.65 -0.54
CA ILE A 162 -10.50 -20.28 0.70
C ILE A 162 -11.97 -20.02 0.40
N CYS A 163 -12.26 -19.13 -0.55
CA CYS A 163 -13.61 -18.90 -1.05
C CYS A 163 -13.61 -18.18 -2.40
N THR A 164 -14.70 -18.35 -3.14
CA THR A 164 -15.05 -17.52 -4.31
C THR A 164 -16.37 -16.83 -3.99
N ARG A 165 -16.47 -15.52 -4.25
CA ARG A 165 -17.68 -14.74 -3.96
C ARG A 165 -17.91 -13.68 -5.04
N GLU A 166 -19.17 -13.33 -5.24
CA GLU A 166 -19.52 -12.16 -6.02
C GLU A 166 -19.37 -10.90 -5.17
N SER A 167 -18.65 -9.89 -5.67
CA SER A 167 -18.58 -8.56 -5.05
C SER A 167 -19.50 -7.57 -5.79
N LYS A 168 -19.56 -6.31 -5.30
CA LYS A 168 -20.41 -5.25 -5.88
C LYS A 168 -20.23 -4.99 -7.38
N SER A 169 -19.09 -5.39 -7.98
CA SER A 169 -18.86 -5.17 -9.41
C SER A 169 -18.07 -6.27 -10.13
N ALA A 170 -17.68 -7.34 -9.43
CA ALA A 170 -16.85 -8.41 -10.00
C ALA A 170 -16.83 -9.65 -9.10
N GLN A 171 -16.60 -10.80 -9.69
CA GLN A 171 -16.18 -11.98 -8.95
C GLN A 171 -14.81 -11.74 -8.32
N VAL A 172 -14.66 -12.17 -7.07
CA VAL A 172 -13.38 -12.20 -6.35
C VAL A 172 -13.17 -13.58 -5.76
N ALA A 173 -11.91 -14.01 -5.68
CA ALA A 173 -11.53 -15.25 -5.02
C ALA A 173 -10.44 -15.01 -3.99
N TYR A 174 -10.38 -15.86 -2.98
CA TYR A 174 -9.32 -15.90 -2.00
C TYR A 174 -8.67 -17.27 -2.06
N VAL A 175 -7.36 -17.29 -2.17
CA VAL A 175 -6.54 -18.51 -2.07
C VAL A 175 -5.55 -18.35 -0.92
N ALA A 176 -5.02 -19.45 -0.40
CA ALA A 176 -3.98 -19.42 0.62
C ALA A 176 -2.60 -19.59 -0.03
N ASP A 177 -1.64 -18.77 0.40
CA ASP A 177 -0.23 -19.01 0.13
C ASP A 177 0.31 -20.18 1.01
N PRO A 178 1.59 -20.59 0.87
CA PRO A 178 2.16 -21.69 1.64
C PRO A 178 2.14 -21.51 3.17
N ASP A 179 2.12 -20.27 3.66
CA ASP A 179 2.07 -19.92 5.09
C ASP A 179 0.64 -19.64 5.58
N GLY A 180 -0.35 -19.75 4.69
CA GLY A 180 -1.77 -19.54 4.99
C GLY A 180 -2.23 -18.09 4.92
N TYR A 181 -1.40 -17.16 4.46
CA TYR A 181 -1.83 -15.79 4.16
C TYR A 181 -2.86 -15.81 3.03
N TRP A 182 -3.86 -14.96 3.16
CA TRP A 182 -4.92 -14.86 2.16
C TRP A 182 -4.43 -14.01 0.99
N ILE A 183 -4.65 -14.51 -0.21
CA ILE A 183 -4.32 -13.87 -1.47
C ILE A 183 -5.63 -13.62 -2.20
N GLN A 184 -6.02 -12.35 -2.33
CA GLN A 184 -7.22 -11.96 -3.05
C GLN A 184 -6.92 -11.85 -4.54
N LEU A 185 -7.71 -12.53 -5.37
CA LEU A 185 -7.71 -12.42 -6.82
C LEU A 185 -8.93 -11.62 -7.25
N MET A 186 -8.71 -10.55 -8.01
CA MET A 186 -9.77 -9.73 -8.57
C MET A 186 -9.56 -9.54 -10.06
N SER A 187 -10.62 -9.62 -10.86
CA SER A 187 -10.49 -9.33 -12.28
C SER A 187 -10.13 -7.86 -12.48
N ARG A 188 -9.32 -7.56 -13.49
CA ARG A 188 -9.17 -6.20 -13.99
C ARG A 188 -10.44 -5.72 -14.67
N LYS A 189 -10.57 -4.40 -14.80
CA LYS A 189 -11.46 -3.84 -15.82
C LYS A 189 -10.97 -4.35 -17.19
N PRO A 190 -11.85 -4.85 -18.08
CA PRO A 190 -11.43 -5.20 -19.44
C PRO A 190 -10.80 -3.97 -20.10
N SER A 191 -9.49 -3.98 -20.34
CA SER A 191 -8.81 -2.92 -21.09
C SER A 191 -8.74 -3.31 -22.57
N SER A 192 -9.00 -2.35 -23.45
CA SER A 192 -8.81 -2.48 -24.91
C SER A 192 -7.33 -2.55 -25.33
N CYS A 193 -6.40 -2.38 -24.38
CA CYS A 193 -4.97 -2.37 -24.64
C CYS A 193 -4.34 -3.62 -24.01
N SER A 194 -3.85 -4.53 -24.85
CA SER A 194 -3.10 -5.72 -24.46
C SER A 194 -1.60 -5.41 -24.51
N LEU A 195 -0.94 -5.35 -23.36
CA LEU A 195 0.51 -5.51 -23.32
C LEU A 195 0.83 -7.00 -23.43
N SER A 196 1.64 -7.38 -24.41
CA SER A 196 2.12 -8.74 -24.61
C SER A 196 3.18 -9.06 -23.57
N ILE A 197 2.77 -9.77 -22.52
CA ILE A 197 3.67 -10.57 -21.68
C ILE A 197 3.22 -12.01 -21.90
N GLU A 198 4.18 -12.94 -21.94
CA GLU A 198 3.93 -14.38 -22.00
C GLU A 198 2.88 -14.81 -20.94
N GLN A 199 2.17 -15.90 -21.24
CA GLN A 199 1.05 -16.37 -20.44
C GLN A 199 1.51 -16.79 -19.04
N THR A 200 1.34 -15.92 -18.03
CA THR A 200 1.38 -16.39 -16.63
C THR A 200 0.15 -17.26 -16.39
N LEU A 201 0.23 -18.22 -15.45
CA LEU A 201 -0.88 -19.11 -15.12
C LEU A 201 -2.14 -18.36 -14.64
N VAL A 202 -1.98 -17.12 -14.17
CA VAL A 202 -3.06 -16.25 -13.71
C VAL A 202 -3.45 -15.15 -14.72
N GLY A 203 -2.91 -15.19 -15.95
CA GLY A 203 -3.29 -14.34 -17.07
C GLY A 203 -2.18 -13.42 -17.61
N LYS A 204 -2.56 -12.44 -18.43
CA LYS A 204 -1.67 -11.43 -19.01
C LYS A 204 -1.69 -10.19 -18.10
N ASP A 205 -0.52 -9.77 -17.60
CA ASP A 205 -0.36 -8.53 -16.82
C ASP A 205 -1.05 -8.52 -15.44
N PRO A 206 -0.67 -9.43 -14.51
CA PRO A 206 -1.04 -9.31 -13.10
C PRO A 206 -0.34 -8.12 -12.40
N LEU A 207 -0.92 -7.63 -11.31
CA LEU A 207 -0.36 -6.55 -10.48
C LEU A 207 -0.63 -6.80 -9.00
N LEU A 208 0.38 -6.63 -8.15
CA LEU A 208 0.19 -6.49 -6.70
C LEU A 208 -0.56 -5.18 -6.46
N SER A 209 -1.87 -5.28 -6.27
CA SER A 209 -2.78 -4.13 -6.30
C SER A 209 -2.97 -3.52 -4.92
N HIS A 210 -3.00 -4.34 -3.87
CA HIS A 210 -3.24 -3.81 -2.54
C HIS A 210 -2.78 -4.68 -1.39
N THR A 211 -2.69 -4.06 -0.21
CA THR A 211 -2.44 -4.70 1.08
C THR A 211 -3.55 -4.31 2.03
N MET A 212 -4.26 -5.28 2.59
CA MET A 212 -5.39 -5.04 3.48
C MET A 212 -5.07 -5.44 4.91
N TYR A 213 -5.38 -4.56 5.86
CA TYR A 213 -5.41 -4.90 7.29
C TYR A 213 -6.51 -4.14 8.02
N ARG A 214 -6.90 -4.68 9.17
CA ARG A 214 -8.02 -4.17 9.98
C ARG A 214 -7.55 -3.09 10.93
N ILE A 215 -8.36 -2.04 11.06
CA ILE A 215 -8.12 -0.89 11.94
C ILE A 215 -9.30 -0.68 12.87
N LYS A 216 -9.03 -0.13 14.05
CA LYS A 216 -10.06 0.15 15.06
C LYS A 216 -10.78 1.46 14.79
N ASP A 217 -10.04 2.51 14.45
CA ASP A 217 -10.57 3.87 14.34
C ASP A 217 -10.18 4.51 13.00
N PRO A 218 -11.14 4.70 12.07
CA PRO A 218 -10.87 5.27 10.76
C PRO A 218 -10.51 6.76 10.83
N ILE A 219 -10.92 7.49 11.86
CA ILE A 219 -10.57 8.91 12.02
C ILE A 219 -9.09 9.05 12.39
N LYS A 220 -8.62 8.25 13.35
CA LYS A 220 -7.20 8.23 13.73
C LYS A 220 -6.34 7.72 12.58
N SER A 221 -6.76 6.64 11.93
CA SER A 221 -6.07 6.08 10.78
C SER A 221 -5.97 7.10 9.65
N ARG A 222 -7.08 7.75 9.28
CA ARG A 222 -7.09 8.78 8.24
C ARG A 222 -6.04 9.86 8.46
N ARG A 223 -5.91 10.38 9.68
CA ARG A 223 -4.87 11.39 10.00
C ARG A 223 -3.47 10.87 9.73
N PHE A 224 -3.20 9.62 10.11
CA PHE A 224 -1.89 8.99 9.88
C PHE A 224 -1.61 8.78 8.39
N TYR A 225 -2.53 8.15 7.64
CA TYR A 225 -2.30 7.85 6.22
C TYR A 225 -2.33 9.11 5.33
N GLU A 226 -3.24 10.06 5.58
CA GLU A 226 -3.33 11.30 4.78
C GLU A 226 -2.26 12.33 5.20
N THR A 227 -2.23 12.73 6.47
CA THR A 227 -1.34 13.82 6.92
C THR A 227 0.06 13.30 7.23
N GLY A 228 0.17 12.14 7.88
CA GLY A 228 1.45 11.52 8.20
C GLY A 228 2.17 11.04 6.95
N LEU A 229 1.56 10.10 6.23
CA LEU A 229 2.19 9.42 5.09
C LEU A 229 1.95 10.11 3.74
N GLY A 230 1.04 11.08 3.65
CA GLY A 230 0.77 11.80 2.39
C GLY A 230 -0.01 10.98 1.36
N MET A 231 -0.64 9.87 1.75
CA MET A 231 -1.50 9.10 0.88
C MET A 231 -2.83 9.82 0.66
N GLN A 232 -3.45 9.60 -0.49
CA GLN A 232 -4.79 10.12 -0.77
C GLN A 232 -5.82 9.02 -0.52
N LEU A 233 -6.95 9.38 0.08
CA LEU A 233 -8.13 8.53 0.09
C LEU A 233 -8.69 8.47 -1.34
N ILE A 234 -8.50 7.32 -1.99
CA ILE A 234 -8.95 7.07 -3.36
C ILE A 234 -10.44 6.75 -3.38
N ALA A 235 -10.87 5.87 -2.47
CA ALA A 235 -12.26 5.46 -2.39
C ALA A 235 -12.60 4.93 -0.99
N ARG A 236 -13.88 5.06 -0.65
CA ARG A 236 -14.52 4.37 0.47
C ARG A 236 -15.63 3.48 -0.07
N LEU A 237 -15.69 2.25 0.42
CA LEU A 237 -16.74 1.28 0.14
C LEU A 237 -17.34 0.76 1.44
N ASP A 238 -18.65 0.92 1.61
CA ASP A 238 -19.37 0.52 2.81
C ASP A 238 -20.14 -0.77 2.55
N TYR A 239 -20.08 -1.74 3.47
CA TYR A 239 -20.80 -3.00 3.40
C TYR A 239 -21.71 -3.11 4.64
N PRO A 240 -22.91 -2.52 4.61
CA PRO A 240 -23.79 -2.43 5.78
C PRO A 240 -24.19 -3.80 6.34
N GLU A 241 -24.43 -4.78 5.46
CA GLU A 241 -24.79 -6.15 5.86
C GLU A 241 -23.70 -6.84 6.69
N GLU A 242 -22.44 -6.44 6.51
CA GLU A 242 -21.29 -6.97 7.24
C GLU A 242 -20.82 -6.03 8.37
N ASN A 243 -21.43 -4.85 8.49
CA ASN A 243 -21.02 -3.75 9.35
C ASN A 243 -19.53 -3.38 9.17
N ILE A 244 -19.07 -3.29 7.92
CA ILE A 244 -17.68 -2.92 7.61
C ILE A 244 -17.59 -1.80 6.58
N SER A 245 -16.49 -1.06 6.64
CA SER A 245 -16.07 -0.08 5.63
C SER A 245 -14.64 -0.38 5.19
N HIS A 246 -14.37 -0.31 3.90
CA HIS A 246 -13.03 -0.37 3.32
C HIS A 246 -12.62 1.02 2.84
N TYR A 247 -11.44 1.47 3.28
CA TYR A 247 -10.83 2.73 2.89
C TYR A 247 -9.56 2.46 2.08
N TYR A 248 -9.54 2.90 0.82
CA TYR A 248 -8.44 2.68 -0.11
C TYR A 248 -7.53 3.91 -0.13
N TYR A 249 -6.32 3.77 0.38
CA TYR A 249 -5.30 4.82 0.39
C TYR A 249 -4.16 4.49 -0.57
N GLY A 250 -3.59 5.50 -1.23
CA GLY A 250 -2.41 5.30 -2.07
C GLY A 250 -1.81 6.62 -2.54
N TYR A 251 -0.65 6.54 -3.18
CA TYR A 251 -0.08 7.66 -3.93
C TYR A 251 -0.61 7.61 -5.36
N THR A 252 -1.25 8.70 -5.79
CA THR A 252 -1.83 8.77 -7.14
C THR A 252 -1.15 9.83 -7.98
N ASP A 253 -1.36 9.75 -9.28
CA ASP A 253 -0.95 10.75 -10.26
C ASP A 253 -1.93 11.94 -10.36
N GLY A 254 -2.88 12.05 -9.43
CA GLY A 254 -3.91 13.09 -9.41
C GLY A 254 -5.12 12.80 -10.31
N THR A 255 -5.23 11.59 -10.87
CA THR A 255 -6.35 11.20 -11.74
C THR A 255 -7.58 10.66 -11.01
N ILE A 256 -7.64 10.80 -9.68
CA ILE A 256 -8.83 10.39 -8.91
C ILE A 256 -10.02 11.27 -9.29
N PRO A 257 -11.16 10.70 -9.71
CA PRO A 257 -12.38 11.47 -9.95
C PRO A 257 -12.79 12.26 -8.71
N SER A 258 -13.26 13.50 -8.90
CA SER A 258 -13.77 14.34 -7.81
C SER A 258 -15.01 13.75 -7.12
N SER A 259 -15.72 12.85 -7.81
CA SER A 259 -16.85 12.10 -7.29
C SER A 259 -17.06 10.82 -8.10
N PHE A 260 -17.72 9.85 -7.48
CA PHE A 260 -18.19 8.63 -8.14
C PHE A 260 -19.72 8.56 -8.02
N ARG A 261 -20.40 8.15 -9.09
CA ARG A 261 -21.87 8.05 -9.15
C ARG A 261 -22.42 6.86 -8.39
N SER A 262 -21.61 5.82 -8.19
CA SER A 262 -22.00 4.60 -7.48
C SER A 262 -20.80 3.84 -6.92
N ASP A 263 -21.05 2.91 -5.99
CA ASP A 263 -20.03 1.97 -5.51
C ASP A 263 -19.51 1.05 -6.62
N LYS A 264 -20.34 0.72 -7.60
CA LYS A 264 -19.93 -0.04 -8.79
C LYS A 264 -18.88 0.72 -9.58
N GLU A 265 -19.09 2.01 -9.83
CA GLU A 265 -18.12 2.86 -10.53
C GLU A 265 -16.82 3.03 -9.73
N ARG A 266 -16.92 3.18 -8.39
CA ARG A 266 -15.74 3.20 -7.51
C ARG A 266 -14.91 1.93 -7.65
N MET A 267 -15.56 0.77 -7.57
CA MET A 267 -14.86 -0.51 -7.68
C MET A 267 -14.29 -0.75 -9.08
N GLU A 268 -15.00 -0.35 -10.14
CA GLU A 268 -14.48 -0.39 -11.50
C GLU A 268 -13.24 0.49 -11.68
N PHE A 269 -13.20 1.66 -11.02
CA PHE A 269 -12.00 2.50 -10.99
C PHE A 269 -10.86 1.80 -10.25
N LEU A 270 -11.06 1.35 -9.01
CA LEU A 270 -10.04 0.64 -8.21
C LEU A 270 -9.45 -0.59 -8.92
N ARG A 271 -10.27 -1.36 -9.64
CA ARG A 271 -9.78 -2.51 -10.45
C ARG A 271 -9.02 -2.10 -11.71
N GLY A 272 -9.20 -0.86 -12.16
CA GLY A 272 -8.50 -0.27 -13.31
C GLY A 272 -7.22 0.48 -12.93
N THR A 273 -7.05 0.87 -11.67
CA THR A 273 -5.85 1.60 -11.22
C THR A 273 -4.63 0.68 -11.19
N ARG A 274 -3.47 1.26 -11.49
CA ARG A 274 -2.17 0.56 -11.46
C ARG A 274 -1.26 0.98 -10.30
N PHE A 275 -1.64 2.00 -9.55
CA PHE A 275 -0.95 2.32 -8.31
C PHE A 275 -1.38 1.35 -7.20
N PRO A 276 -0.45 0.88 -6.36
CA PRO A 276 -0.81 0.06 -5.21
C PRO A 276 -1.59 0.85 -4.17
N THR A 277 -2.44 0.14 -3.43
CA THR A 277 -3.21 0.73 -2.34
C THR A 277 -3.05 -0.01 -1.02
N VAL A 278 -3.18 0.74 0.06
CA VAL A 278 -3.42 0.20 1.40
C VAL A 278 -4.92 0.23 1.61
N VAL A 279 -5.50 -0.92 1.94
CA VAL A 279 -6.92 -1.06 2.26
C VAL A 279 -7.07 -1.20 3.76
N LEU A 280 -7.71 -0.23 4.38
CA LEU A 280 -8.03 -0.27 5.79
C LEU A 280 -9.46 -0.77 5.95
N GLU A 281 -9.63 -1.92 6.59
CA GLU A 281 -10.95 -2.44 6.95
C GLU A 281 -11.31 -1.98 8.36
N HIS A 282 -12.42 -1.27 8.48
CA HIS A 282 -12.99 -0.87 9.76
C HIS A 282 -14.31 -1.60 9.97
N ARG A 283 -14.47 -2.25 11.11
CA ARG A 283 -15.76 -2.79 11.56
C ARG A 283 -16.47 -1.76 12.43
N TRP A 284 -17.71 -1.43 12.09
CA TRP A 284 -18.46 -0.35 12.72
C TRP A 284 -18.64 -0.60 14.23
N GLY A 285 -18.40 0.43 15.03
CA GLY A 285 -18.50 0.38 16.49
C GLY A 285 -17.20 -0.01 17.19
N THR A 286 -16.22 -0.61 16.50
CA THR A 286 -14.94 -1.01 17.11
C THR A 286 -14.13 0.18 17.62
N GLU A 287 -14.31 1.37 17.06
CA GLU A 287 -13.68 2.63 17.48
C GLU A 287 -14.02 3.01 18.94
N SER A 288 -15.19 2.58 19.41
CA SER A 288 -15.71 2.87 20.75
C SER A 288 -15.51 1.71 21.74
N ASP A 289 -15.01 0.55 21.29
CA ASP A 289 -14.82 -0.63 22.11
C ASP A 289 -13.35 -0.78 22.53
N ASP A 290 -13.06 -0.52 23.79
CA ASP A 290 -11.69 -0.62 24.31
C ASP A 290 -11.14 -2.04 24.42
N SER A 291 -12.01 -3.06 24.38
CA SER A 291 -11.58 -4.47 24.39
C SER A 291 -11.04 -4.94 23.03
N ILE A 292 -11.42 -4.27 21.94
CA ILE A 292 -11.00 -4.65 20.59
C ILE A 292 -9.57 -4.15 20.32
N ARG A 293 -8.70 -5.08 19.94
CA ARG A 293 -7.35 -4.84 19.44
C ARG A 293 -7.08 -5.76 18.27
N TYR A 294 -6.36 -5.25 17.27
CA TYR A 294 -5.91 -6.05 16.13
C TYR A 294 -4.46 -6.49 16.31
N HIS A 295 -4.15 -7.70 15.87
CA HIS A 295 -2.81 -8.26 15.89
C HIS A 295 -1.96 -7.64 14.78
N ASN A 296 -0.97 -6.84 15.15
CA ASN A 296 -0.13 -6.12 14.20
C ASN A 296 0.89 -6.98 13.42
N GLY A 297 1.01 -8.27 13.78
CA GLY A 297 1.92 -9.23 13.15
C GLY A 297 3.37 -9.18 13.65
N ASN A 298 3.71 -8.24 14.54
CA ASN A 298 5.06 -8.08 15.10
C ASN A 298 5.18 -8.55 16.55
N VAL A 299 4.09 -9.03 17.16
CA VAL A 299 4.10 -9.79 18.42
C VAL A 299 3.89 -11.27 18.12
N GLU A 300 4.26 -12.16 19.06
CA GLU A 300 4.10 -13.61 18.85
C GLU A 300 2.63 -14.04 18.97
N PRO A 301 2.15 -14.96 18.11
CA PRO A 301 2.85 -15.50 16.94
C PRO A 301 3.00 -14.46 15.82
N ARG A 302 4.24 -14.24 15.33
CA ARG A 302 4.50 -13.22 14.30
C ARG A 302 3.88 -13.59 12.95
N GLY A 303 3.75 -12.63 12.05
CA GLY A 303 3.24 -12.86 10.70
C GLY A 303 3.59 -11.71 9.77
N PHE A 304 2.56 -11.01 9.26
CA PHE A 304 2.71 -9.73 8.57
C PHE A 304 3.72 -8.82 9.30
N GLY A 305 4.66 -8.26 8.54
CA GLY A 305 5.71 -7.40 9.08
C GLY A 305 5.30 -5.96 9.08
N HIS A 306 5.13 -5.40 7.88
CA HIS A 306 4.93 -3.97 7.68
C HIS A 306 4.55 -3.68 6.23
N ILE A 307 4.12 -2.45 5.97
CA ILE A 307 4.28 -1.83 4.65
C ILE A 307 5.53 -0.93 4.68
N GLY A 308 6.18 -0.72 3.55
CA GLY A 308 7.37 0.12 3.43
C GLY A 308 7.16 1.28 2.47
N LEU A 309 7.75 2.43 2.82
CA LEU A 309 7.73 3.65 2.04
C LEU A 309 9.15 4.11 1.75
N ILE A 310 9.48 4.37 0.48
CA ILE A 310 10.70 5.08 0.13
C ILE A 310 10.45 6.58 0.26
N VAL A 311 11.30 7.27 1.02
CA VAL A 311 11.23 8.72 1.30
C VAL A 311 12.56 9.41 0.98
N ASP A 312 12.50 10.69 0.60
CA ASP A 312 13.71 11.44 0.20
C ASP A 312 14.59 11.81 1.41
N ASP A 313 13.97 12.22 2.52
CA ASP A 313 14.66 12.63 3.74
C ASP A 313 14.05 11.90 4.95
N ILE A 314 14.65 10.77 5.29
CA ILE A 314 14.17 9.91 6.37
C ILE A 314 14.27 10.57 7.75
N TYR A 315 15.28 11.43 7.98
CA TYR A 315 15.46 12.09 9.28
C TYR A 315 14.40 13.15 9.50
N ARG A 316 14.18 14.01 8.50
CA ARG A 316 13.11 15.01 8.55
C ARG A 316 11.74 14.35 8.65
N ALA A 317 11.52 13.26 7.92
CA ALA A 317 10.27 12.51 7.99
C ALA A 317 10.01 11.98 9.41
N CYS A 318 11.01 11.32 10.02
CA CYS A 318 10.92 10.79 11.37
C CYS A 318 10.72 11.90 12.42
N GLU A 319 11.47 13.01 12.32
CA GLU A 319 11.31 14.15 13.22
C GLU A 319 9.90 14.74 13.13
N SER A 320 9.37 14.89 11.91
CA SER A 320 8.03 15.45 11.67
C SER A 320 6.94 14.52 12.22
N LEU A 321 7.07 13.21 12.03
CA LEU A 321 6.15 12.20 12.56
C LEU A 321 6.18 12.15 14.10
N GLU A 322 7.38 12.17 14.70
CA GLU A 322 7.54 12.15 16.16
C GLU A 322 6.98 13.44 16.80
N LYS A 323 7.22 14.61 16.20
CA LYS A 323 6.61 15.89 16.63
C LYS A 323 5.09 15.89 16.53
N ALA A 324 4.52 15.17 15.58
CA ALA A 324 3.08 14.98 15.44
C ALA A 324 2.50 13.93 16.41
N GLY A 325 3.34 13.31 17.24
CA GLY A 325 2.93 12.34 18.27
C GLY A 325 2.88 10.89 17.80
N TYR A 326 3.36 10.57 16.59
CA TYR A 326 3.45 9.19 16.13
C TYR A 326 4.65 8.48 16.74
N LYS A 327 4.47 7.21 17.10
CA LYS A 327 5.51 6.42 17.77
C LYS A 327 6.53 5.90 16.76
N LEU A 328 7.78 6.35 16.87
CA LEU A 328 8.90 5.69 16.22
C LEU A 328 9.21 4.37 16.96
N VAL A 329 9.05 3.25 16.27
CA VAL A 329 9.45 1.92 16.74
C VAL A 329 10.96 1.75 16.60
N ARG A 330 11.54 2.32 15.54
CA ARG A 330 12.98 2.38 15.30
C ARG A 330 13.32 3.76 14.75
N LYS A 331 14.29 4.43 15.38
CA LYS A 331 14.83 5.72 14.91
C LYS A 331 15.59 5.54 13.58
N PRO A 332 15.63 6.59 12.73
CA PRO A 332 16.35 6.52 11.46
C PRO A 332 17.84 6.26 11.68
N GLY A 333 18.39 5.37 10.87
CA GLY A 333 19.81 5.06 10.88
C GLY A 333 20.16 3.91 9.94
N PRO A 334 21.46 3.63 9.78
CA PRO A 334 21.93 2.57 8.88
C PRO A 334 21.40 1.20 9.32
N PHE A 335 21.13 0.33 8.35
CA PHE A 335 20.84 -1.07 8.55
C PHE A 335 21.79 -1.92 7.73
N GLN A 336 22.86 -2.37 8.40
CA GLN A 336 23.94 -3.11 7.78
C GLN A 336 24.38 -2.44 6.46
N ASP A 337 24.38 -3.16 5.36
CA ASP A 337 24.81 -2.73 4.04
C ASP A 337 23.65 -2.40 3.10
N VAL A 338 22.41 -2.28 3.61
CA VAL A 338 21.21 -2.05 2.76
C VAL A 338 20.65 -0.63 2.88
N GLY A 339 21.40 0.33 3.43
CA GLY A 339 21.00 1.74 3.51
C GLY A 339 20.42 2.13 4.87
N GLU A 340 19.61 3.19 4.90
CA GLU A 340 19.07 3.76 6.14
C GLU A 340 17.56 3.55 6.22
N ILE A 341 17.10 3.03 7.37
CA ILE A 341 15.69 2.73 7.61
C ILE A 341 15.24 3.23 8.99
N ALA A 342 13.93 3.39 9.13
CA ALA A 342 13.22 3.71 10.36
C ALA A 342 11.90 2.95 10.37
N PHE A 343 11.29 2.81 11.55
CA PHE A 343 9.93 2.28 11.65
C PHE A 343 9.08 3.23 12.47
N VAL A 344 7.89 3.55 11.95
CA VAL A 344 6.83 4.26 12.67
C VAL A 344 5.63 3.33 12.83
N ALA A 345 4.96 3.39 13.98
CA ALA A 345 3.72 2.65 14.20
C ALA A 345 2.52 3.51 13.81
N ASP A 346 1.57 2.89 13.11
CA ASP A 346 0.24 3.47 12.90
C ASP A 346 -0.59 3.43 14.21
N PRO A 347 -1.81 4.03 14.24
CA PRO A 347 -2.64 4.08 15.44
C PRO A 347 -3.04 2.72 16.03
N ASP A 348 -3.06 1.66 15.21
CA ASP A 348 -3.39 0.29 15.60
C ASP A 348 -2.11 -0.54 15.89
N GLY A 349 -0.93 0.05 15.72
CA GLY A 349 0.36 -0.55 16.03
C GLY A 349 0.98 -1.33 14.88
N TYR A 350 0.43 -1.30 13.66
CA TYR A 350 1.09 -1.81 12.47
C TYR A 350 2.32 -0.97 12.16
N TRP A 351 3.37 -1.61 11.68
CA TRP A 351 4.62 -0.93 11.40
C TRP A 351 4.62 -0.44 9.96
N VAL A 352 5.15 0.77 9.76
CA VAL A 352 5.48 1.34 8.46
C VAL A 352 6.98 1.56 8.44
N GLU A 353 7.68 0.86 7.55
CA GLU A 353 9.10 1.10 7.30
C GLU A 353 9.26 2.37 6.47
N LEU A 354 10.15 3.26 6.89
CA LEU A 354 10.63 4.35 6.06
C LEU A 354 12.02 3.99 5.57
N ILE A 355 12.24 4.09 4.27
CA ILE A 355 13.47 3.69 3.59
C ILE A 355 14.02 4.93 2.90
N LYS A 356 15.27 5.28 3.19
CA LYS A 356 15.91 6.40 2.51
C LYS A 356 16.07 6.06 1.03
N ARG A 357 15.55 6.94 0.16
CA ARG A 357 15.70 6.82 -1.29
C ARG A 357 17.18 6.75 -1.66
N SER A 358 17.52 5.76 -2.49
CA SER A 358 18.85 5.74 -3.12
C SER A 358 18.92 6.90 -4.11
N SER A 359 19.92 7.77 -3.96
CA SER A 359 20.26 8.76 -4.97
C SER A 359 20.84 8.03 -6.18
N THR A 360 20.03 7.79 -7.21
CA THR A 360 20.56 7.37 -8.50
C THR A 360 21.39 8.52 -9.06
N MET A 361 22.70 8.31 -9.21
CA MET A 361 23.52 9.10 -10.12
C MET A 361 23.06 8.72 -11.54
N TYR A 362 22.09 9.46 -12.07
CA TYR A 362 21.84 9.46 -13.52
C TYR A 362 22.53 10.68 -14.14
#